data_AF-A0A7Z0IS90-F1
#
_entry.id   AF-A0A7Z0IS90-F1
#
_cell.length_a   1.000
_cell.length_b   1.000
_cell.length_c   1.000
_cell.angle_alpha   90.00
_cell.angle_beta   90.00
_cell.angle_gamma   90.00
#
_symmetry.space_group_name_H-M   'P 1'
#
loop_
_entity.id
_entity.type
_entity.pdbx_description
1 polymer ?
#
loop_
_entity_poly.entity_id
_entity_poly.type
_entity_poly.pdbx_seq_one_letter_code
_entity_poly.pdbx_strand_id
1 'polypeptide(L)'
;MSRRSAMMMEPGTRMTLMCYTDTHGYGWQHVDLFVHDASGHELDWVHWEVSGDGPEIADRVTSRVEPSLRRTSEWRHAVSASGMDYWTADASWEDA
;
A
#
# COMPACT_ATOMS: atom_id res chain seq x y z
N MET A 1 0.65 -24.63 -6.17
CA MET A 1 1.14 -24.46 -4.78
C MET A 1 1.21 -22.96 -4.51
N SER A 2 0.10 -22.40 -4.01
CA SER A 2 -0.02 -20.95 -3.78
C SER A 2 0.46 -20.67 -2.35
N ARG A 3 1.40 -19.74 -2.16
CA ARG A 3 2.00 -19.35 -0.87
C ARG A 3 0.99 -18.63 0.05
N ARG A 4 -0.15 -19.24 0.32
CA ARG A 4 -1.15 -18.75 1.28
C ARG A 4 -1.20 -19.67 2.50
N SER A 5 -0.02 -19.98 3.05
CA SER A 5 0.01 -20.36 4.46
C SER A 5 -0.19 -19.07 5.22
N ALA A 6 -1.38 -18.94 5.81
CA ALA A 6 -1.78 -17.89 6.73
C ALA A 6 -0.59 -17.26 7.44
N MET A 7 -0.18 -16.06 7.01
CA MET A 7 0.52 -15.16 7.90
C MET A 7 -0.52 -14.77 8.94
N MET A 8 -0.64 -15.56 10.01
CA MET A 8 -1.34 -15.14 11.22
C MET A 8 -0.66 -13.84 11.61
N MET A 9 -1.38 -12.73 11.45
CA MET A 9 -0.80 -11.43 11.67
C MET A 9 -0.49 -11.33 13.15
N GLU A 10 0.80 -11.17 13.48
CA GLU A 10 1.20 -11.04 14.86
C GLU A 10 0.49 -9.79 15.44
N PRO A 11 -0.07 -9.86 16.66
CA PRO A 11 -0.69 -8.70 17.29
C PRO A 11 0.30 -7.53 17.29
N GLY A 12 -0.11 -6.40 16.70
CA GLY A 12 0.75 -5.23 16.50
C GLY A 12 1.39 -5.10 15.11
N THR A 13 1.07 -6.00 14.17
CA THR A 13 1.41 -5.80 12.76
C THR A 13 0.74 -4.53 12.21
N ARG A 14 1.50 -3.65 11.55
CA ARG A 14 1.01 -2.45 10.91
C ARG A 14 1.18 -2.54 9.40
N MET A 15 0.11 -2.34 8.65
CA MET A 15 0.22 -2.18 7.20
C MET A 15 0.08 -0.73 6.78
N THR A 16 0.83 -0.34 5.76
CA THR A 16 0.76 1.00 5.18
C THR A 16 0.73 0.89 3.67
N LEU A 17 -0.36 1.36 3.08
CA LEU A 17 -0.47 1.60 1.65
C LEU A 17 0.25 2.89 1.30
N MET A 18 0.92 2.92 0.15
CA MET A 18 1.57 4.09 -0.40
C MET A 18 1.36 4.16 -1.91
N CYS A 19 1.03 5.34 -2.43
CA CYS A 19 1.04 5.64 -3.85
C CYS A 19 1.56 7.06 -4.07
N TYR A 20 1.93 7.40 -5.30
CA TYR A 20 2.46 8.72 -5.64
C TYR A 20 2.01 9.18 -7.01
N THR A 21 2.35 10.44 -7.33
CA THR A 21 2.25 11.00 -8.68
C THR A 21 3.60 10.94 -9.35
N ASP A 22 3.68 10.36 -10.55
CA ASP A 22 4.90 10.37 -11.36
C ASP A 22 5.19 11.77 -11.93
N THR A 23 5.68 12.67 -11.06
CA THR A 23 6.01 14.07 -11.42
C THR A 23 7.12 14.18 -12.47
N HIS A 24 7.96 13.15 -12.59
CA HIS A 24 9.14 13.17 -13.48
C HIS A 24 8.87 12.46 -14.83
N GLY A 25 7.71 11.83 -15.00
CA GLY A 25 7.32 11.14 -16.23
C GLY A 25 8.15 9.90 -16.52
N TYR A 26 8.62 9.20 -15.48
CA TYR A 26 9.34 7.92 -15.65
C TYR A 26 8.43 6.76 -16.05
N GLY A 27 7.11 6.94 -15.97
CA GLY A 27 6.09 5.92 -16.26
C GLY A 27 5.99 4.88 -15.15
N TRP A 28 6.54 5.13 -13.97
CA TRP A 28 6.50 4.20 -12.85
C TRP A 28 5.30 4.53 -11.97
N GLN A 29 4.15 3.98 -12.33
CA GLN A 29 2.91 4.18 -11.60
C GLN A 29 2.62 2.91 -10.81
N HIS A 30 2.66 3.00 -9.49
CA HIS A 30 2.41 1.85 -8.64
C HIS A 30 1.79 2.22 -7.30
N VAL A 31 1.25 1.20 -6.65
CA VAL A 31 0.84 1.22 -5.25
C VAL A 31 1.58 0.12 -4.50
N ASP A 32 2.14 0.49 -3.36
CA ASP A 32 2.86 -0.41 -2.46
C ASP A 32 2.05 -0.64 -1.19
N LEU A 33 2.16 -1.85 -0.63
CA LEU A 33 1.74 -2.19 0.71
C LEU A 33 2.97 -2.65 1.50
N PHE A 34 3.33 -1.91 2.53
CA PHE A 34 4.37 -2.30 3.48
C PHE A 34 3.74 -2.93 4.70
N VAL A 35 4.32 -4.04 5.17
CA VAL A 35 3.91 -4.74 6.39
C VAL A 35 5.04 -4.62 7.39
N HIS A 36 4.75 -4.07 8.57
CA HIS A 36 5.72 -3.88 9.64
C HIS A 36 5.31 -4.63 10.90
N ASP A 37 6.29 -5.10 11.68
CA ASP A 37 6.05 -5.58 13.04
C ASP A 37 5.73 -4.43 14.01
N ALA A 38 5.39 -4.77 15.25
CA ALA A 38 5.09 -3.79 16.30
C ALA A 38 6.27 -2.88 16.66
N SER A 39 7.50 -3.29 16.33
CA SER A 39 8.73 -2.51 16.54
C SER A 39 9.06 -1.60 15.33
N GLY A 40 8.29 -1.71 14.25
CA GLY A 40 8.50 -0.95 13.02
C GLY A 40 9.48 -1.59 12.03
N HIS A 41 9.89 -2.85 12.21
CA HIS A 41 10.69 -3.54 11.20
C HIS A 41 9.79 -4.00 10.04
N GLU A 42 10.24 -3.75 8.82
CA GLU A 42 9.58 -4.27 7.62
C GLU A 42 9.67 -5.80 7.60
N LEU A 43 8.51 -6.44 7.54
CA LEU A 43 8.35 -7.89 7.45
C LEU A 43 8.11 -8.35 6.01
N ASP A 44 7.32 -7.57 5.26
CA ASP A 44 6.94 -7.90 3.89
C ASP A 44 6.56 -6.63 3.10
N TRP A 45 6.58 -6.76 1.78
CA TRP A 45 6.23 -5.70 0.84
C TRP A 45 5.53 -6.27 -0.40
N VAL A 46 4.39 -5.67 -0.76
CA VAL A 46 3.66 -5.99 -1.98
C VAL A 46 3.62 -4.77 -2.88
N HIS A 47 3.83 -4.99 -4.17
CA HIS A 47 3.90 -3.95 -5.19
C HIS A 47 2.93 -4.26 -6.33
N TRP A 48 2.09 -3.29 -6.69
CA TRP A 48 1.17 -3.40 -7.81
C TRP A 48 1.38 -2.25 -8.79
N GLU A 49 1.61 -2.59 -10.06
CA GLU A 49 1.58 -1.63 -11.15
C GLU A 49 0.14 -1.13 -11.35
N VAL A 50 0.00 0.19 -11.57
CA VAL A 50 -1.29 0.83 -11.80
C VAL A 50 -1.25 1.67 -13.08
N SER A 51 -2.42 1.93 -13.66
CA SER A 51 -2.54 2.64 -14.95
C SER A 51 -2.54 4.17 -14.82
N GLY A 52 -2.23 4.71 -13.65
CA GLY A 52 -2.35 6.13 -13.35
C GLY A 52 -1.98 6.45 -11.91
N ASP A 53 -1.88 7.74 -11.61
CA ASP A 53 -1.40 8.23 -10.34
C ASP A 53 -2.49 8.37 -9.27
N GLY A 54 -2.05 8.43 -8.02
CA GLY A 54 -2.87 8.92 -6.91
C GLY A 54 -3.82 7.90 -6.26
N PRO A 55 -4.49 8.34 -5.18
CA PRO A 55 -5.21 7.47 -4.26
C PRO A 55 -6.44 6.80 -4.88
N GLU A 56 -7.15 7.46 -5.80
CA GLU A 56 -8.34 6.90 -6.45
C GLU A 56 -8.01 5.71 -7.37
N ILE A 57 -6.87 5.78 -8.05
CA ILE A 57 -6.39 4.67 -8.89
C ILE A 57 -5.88 3.53 -8.02
N ALA A 58 -5.13 3.87 -6.95
CA ALA A 58 -4.66 2.90 -5.96
C ALA A 58 -5.83 2.11 -5.34
N ASP A 59 -6.87 2.79 -4.86
CA ASP A 59 -8.07 2.16 -4.28
C ASP A 59 -8.78 1.25 -5.30
N ARG A 60 -8.89 1.67 -6.57
CA ARG A 60 -9.51 0.87 -7.63
C ARG A 60 -8.72 -0.40 -7.95
N VAL A 61 -7.40 -0.32 -8.02
CA VAL A 61 -6.58 -1.49 -8.35
C VAL A 61 -6.56 -2.45 -7.16
N THR A 62 -6.24 -1.96 -5.97
CA THR A 62 -6.15 -2.78 -4.75
C THR A 62 -7.47 -3.50 -4.45
N SER A 63 -8.62 -2.82 -4.56
CA SER A 63 -9.93 -3.48 -4.37
C SER A 63 -10.24 -4.59 -5.38
N ARG A 64 -9.62 -4.55 -6.57
CA ARG A 64 -9.77 -5.58 -7.61
C ARG A 64 -8.80 -6.74 -7.40
N VAL A 65 -7.54 -6.46 -7.07
CA VAL A 65 -6.48 -7.47 -7.00
C VAL A 65 -6.39 -8.14 -5.62
N GLU A 66 -6.67 -7.39 -4.55
CA GLU A 66 -6.74 -7.88 -3.17
C GLU A 66 -8.08 -7.50 -2.52
N PRO A 67 -9.18 -8.21 -2.85
CA PRO A 67 -10.52 -7.84 -2.40
C PRO A 67 -10.73 -7.85 -0.89
N SER A 68 -9.91 -8.59 -0.13
CA SER A 68 -9.94 -8.61 1.35
C SER A 68 -9.08 -7.52 1.98
N LEU A 69 -8.28 -6.79 1.20
CA LEU A 69 -7.52 -5.64 1.71
C LEU A 69 -8.46 -4.45 1.85
N ARG A 70 -8.45 -3.84 3.04
CA ARG A 70 -9.21 -2.63 3.34
C ARG A 70 -8.28 -1.57 3.89
N ARG A 71 -8.41 -0.38 3.35
CA ARG A 71 -7.86 0.82 3.97
C ARG A 71 -8.67 1.15 5.23
N THR A 72 -8.00 1.43 6.34
CA THR A 72 -8.59 1.69 7.67
C THR A 72 -8.44 3.15 8.12
N SER A 73 -7.70 3.96 7.36
CA SER A 73 -7.57 5.41 7.57
C SER A 73 -7.87 6.18 6.29
N GLU A 74 -8.10 7.49 6.37
CA GLU A 74 -8.03 8.32 5.19
C GLU A 74 -6.63 8.32 4.56
N TRP A 75 -6.57 8.59 3.25
CA TRP A 75 -5.31 8.88 2.57
C TRP A 75 -4.72 10.18 3.11
N ARG A 76 -3.46 10.12 3.50
CA ARG A 76 -2.69 11.26 4.00
C ARG A 76 -1.73 11.70 2.92
N HIS A 77 -1.97 12.89 2.37
CA HIS A 77 -1.15 13.53 1.36
C HIS A 77 0.09 14.18 1.98
N ALA A 78 1.22 14.07 1.28
CA ALA A 78 2.45 14.76 1.57
C ALA A 78 3.24 14.99 0.27
N VAL A 79 4.26 15.83 0.35
CA VAL A 79 5.14 16.16 -0.77
C VAL A 79 6.57 15.77 -0.39
N SER A 80 7.24 15.01 -1.25
CA SER A 80 8.61 14.56 -1.01
C SER A 80 9.60 15.72 -1.07
N ALA A 81 10.84 15.48 -0.63
CA ALA A 81 11.92 16.48 -0.74
C ALA A 81 12.20 16.90 -2.19
N SER A 82 11.87 16.07 -3.18
CA SER A 82 12.00 16.36 -4.61
C SER A 82 10.74 17.01 -5.22
N GLY A 83 9.72 17.31 -4.42
CA GLY A 83 8.47 17.92 -4.89
C GLY A 83 7.43 16.94 -5.43
N MET A 84 7.59 15.63 -5.19
CA MET A 84 6.65 14.61 -5.67
C MET A 84 5.50 14.43 -4.69
N ASP A 85 4.27 14.52 -5.17
CA ASP A 85 3.08 14.21 -4.36
C ASP A 85 3.00 12.72 -4.06
N TYR A 86 2.79 12.37 -2.79
CA TYR A 86 2.55 11.00 -2.37
C TYR A 86 1.48 10.92 -1.30
N TRP A 87 0.86 9.75 -1.19
CA TRP A 87 -0.19 9.46 -0.24
C TRP A 87 0.14 8.19 0.52
N THR A 88 -0.21 8.19 1.81
CA THR A 88 -0.11 6.99 2.65
C THR A 88 -1.43 6.73 3.37
N ALA A 89 -1.75 5.47 3.62
CA ALA A 89 -2.91 5.11 4.43
C ALA A 89 -2.65 3.83 5.22
N ASP A 90 -3.26 3.70 6.39
CA ASP A 90 -3.25 2.45 7.14
C ASP A 90 -4.22 1.45 6.48
N ALA A 91 -3.87 0.16 6.51
CA ALA A 91 -4.67 -0.90 5.92
C ALA A 91 -4.68 -2.16 6.79
N SER A 92 -5.61 -3.06 6.49
CA SER A 92 -5.71 -4.39 7.08
C SER A 92 -6.34 -5.36 6.08
N TRP A 93 -5.93 -6.63 6.11
CA TRP A 93 -6.71 -7.70 5.48
C TRP A 93 -7.86 -8.10 6.41
N GLU A 94 -9.05 -8.31 5.86
CA GLU A 94 -10.24 -8.74 6.62
C GLU A 94 -10.09 -10.13 7.26
N ASP A 95 -9.16 -10.95 6.76
CA ASP A 95 -8.83 -12.28 7.29
C ASP A 95 -7.71 -12.27 8.35
N ALA A 96 -7.28 -11.08 8.81
CA ALA A 96 -6.21 -10.90 9.80
C ALA A 96 -6.66 -11.08 11.25
#